data_AF-K9TH29-F1
#
_entry.id   AF-K9TH29-F1
#
_cell.length_a   1.000
_cell.length_b   1.000
_cell.length_c   1.000
_cell.angle_alpha   90.00
_cell.angle_beta   90.00
_cell.angle_gamma   90.00
#
_symmetry.space_group_name_H-M   'P 1'
#
loop_
_entity.id
_entity.type
_entity.pdbx_description
1 polymer ?
#
loop_
_entity_poly.entity_id
_entity_poly.type
_entity_poly.pdbx_seq_one_letter_code
_entity_poly.pdbx_strand_id
1 'polypeptide(L)'
;MIGRLIPLGAIAFLSATPSPILALTPPPASPPEVTLEESGISLLELTPPPLPPLLDSSRYIPASPSDRPPTLYGHFAYPEASDVDLFAVGNGERLHRSAALQFQAMVAAAAADGIQLVPLSGFRSREAQSYVFYAIADQRGQTLPQRARYAAPPGHSEHHTGYVIDIGDASAPIYDLRVSFENTPAFRWLTANAATFGFELSFPQNHPTVNYEPWHWRWVGDAESRQLFDHSR
;
A
#
# COMPACT_ATOMS: atom_id res chain seq x y z
N MET A 1 43.26 -81.08 18.77
CA MET A 1 43.96 -79.77 18.67
C MET A 1 43.86 -79.28 17.24
N ILE A 2 43.81 -77.96 17.07
CA ILE A 2 43.74 -77.17 15.82
C ILE A 2 42.30 -76.88 15.37
N GLY A 3 41.90 -75.63 15.62
CA GLY A 3 40.56 -75.09 15.39
C GLY A 3 40.28 -74.76 13.93
N ARG A 4 38.99 -74.80 13.58
CA ARG A 4 38.45 -74.38 12.29
C ARG A 4 37.88 -72.97 12.40
N LEU A 5 38.44 -72.06 11.60
CA LEU A 5 37.84 -70.75 11.27
C LEU A 5 36.59 -70.96 10.42
N ILE A 6 35.53 -70.20 10.71
CA ILE A 6 34.35 -69.99 9.84
C ILE A 6 34.36 -68.50 9.45
N PRO A 7 34.12 -68.14 8.17
CA PRO A 7 34.26 -66.76 7.69
C PRO A 7 33.06 -65.88 8.05
N LEU A 8 33.33 -64.62 8.39
CA LEU A 8 32.33 -63.56 8.54
C LEU A 8 31.75 -63.15 7.19
N GLY A 9 30.43 -63.03 7.11
CA GLY A 9 29.69 -62.48 5.98
C GLY A 9 29.85 -60.96 5.86
N ALA A 10 29.94 -60.50 4.62
CA ALA A 10 29.93 -59.09 4.24
C ALA A 10 28.48 -58.55 4.24
N ILE A 11 28.25 -57.44 4.93
CA ILE A 11 27.04 -56.62 4.80
C ILE A 11 27.48 -55.21 4.41
N ALA A 12 26.86 -54.70 3.34
CA ALA A 12 27.16 -53.44 2.69
C ALA A 12 26.87 -52.22 3.59
N PHE A 13 27.81 -51.27 3.62
CA PHE A 13 27.60 -49.96 4.22
C PHE A 13 27.05 -48.99 3.15
N LEU A 14 25.81 -48.54 3.33
CA LEU A 14 25.27 -47.37 2.65
C LEU A 14 25.73 -46.12 3.44
N SER A 15 26.61 -45.30 2.86
CA SER A 15 27.04 -44.05 3.46
C SER A 15 25.96 -42.97 3.29
N ALA A 16 25.35 -42.51 4.38
CA ALA A 16 24.57 -41.29 4.42
C ALA A 16 25.43 -40.18 5.06
N THR A 17 25.70 -39.12 4.31
CA THR A 17 26.34 -37.89 4.83
C THR A 17 25.30 -37.00 5.52
N PRO A 18 25.56 -36.45 6.71
CA PRO A 18 24.64 -35.50 7.35
C PRO A 18 24.78 -34.07 6.76
N SER A 19 23.65 -33.42 6.49
CA SER A 19 23.57 -31.99 6.14
C SER A 19 23.82 -31.11 7.38
N PRO A 20 24.39 -29.90 7.24
CA PRO A 20 24.62 -29.01 8.37
C PRO A 20 23.32 -28.35 8.87
N ILE A 21 23.20 -28.25 10.20
CA ILE A 21 22.13 -27.54 10.91
C ILE A 21 22.45 -26.03 10.88
N LEU A 22 21.56 -25.23 10.29
CA LEU A 22 21.59 -23.77 10.40
C LEU A 22 21.07 -23.36 11.79
N ALA A 23 21.92 -22.71 12.58
CA ALA A 23 21.54 -22.11 13.86
C ALA A 23 20.72 -20.84 13.62
N LEU A 24 19.51 -20.78 14.18
CA LEU A 24 18.65 -19.60 14.22
C LEU A 24 19.13 -18.63 15.30
N THR A 25 19.38 -17.37 14.94
CA THR A 25 19.58 -16.28 15.89
C THR A 25 18.24 -15.81 16.49
N PRO A 26 18.18 -15.41 17.78
CA PRO A 26 16.94 -14.92 18.38
C PRO A 26 16.58 -13.51 17.88
N PRO A 27 15.28 -13.15 17.86
CA PRO A 27 14.82 -11.83 17.42
C PRO A 27 15.16 -10.72 18.44
N PRO A 28 15.29 -9.45 17.99
CA PRO A 28 15.55 -8.30 18.88
C PRO A 28 14.32 -7.94 19.73
N ALA A 29 14.58 -7.34 20.90
CA ALA A 29 13.59 -6.96 21.91
C ALA A 29 12.64 -5.83 21.45
N SER A 30 11.40 -5.87 21.94
CA SER A 30 10.34 -4.90 21.64
C SER A 30 10.66 -3.46 22.08
N PRO A 31 10.24 -2.42 21.33
CA PRO A 31 10.36 -1.02 21.73
C PRO A 31 9.35 -0.63 22.83
N PRO A 32 9.60 0.47 23.58
CA PRO A 32 8.75 0.88 24.69
C PRO A 32 7.39 1.43 24.22
N GLU A 33 6.37 1.15 25.04
CA GLU A 33 4.99 1.61 24.90
C GLU A 33 4.89 3.13 25.18
N VAL A 34 4.43 3.89 24.19
CA VAL A 34 4.19 5.34 24.31
C VAL A 34 2.71 5.57 24.61
N THR A 35 2.41 6.11 25.79
CA THR A 35 1.07 6.51 26.21
C THR A 35 0.65 7.82 25.55
N LEU A 36 -0.50 7.79 24.87
CA LEU A 36 -1.13 8.92 24.16
C LEU A 36 -1.94 9.78 25.15
N GLU A 37 -1.28 10.67 25.90
CA GLU A 37 -1.97 11.64 26.77
C GLU A 37 -1.60 13.12 26.47
N GLU A 38 -0.70 13.42 25.53
CA GLU A 38 -0.23 14.81 25.31
C GLU A 38 -0.81 15.59 24.11
N SER A 39 -1.64 15.00 23.26
CA SER A 39 -2.34 15.77 22.22
C SER A 39 -3.78 16.02 22.65
N GLY A 40 -4.01 17.12 23.40
CA GLY A 40 -5.32 17.57 23.89
C GLY A 40 -6.36 17.93 22.81
N ILE A 41 -6.62 17.02 21.88
CA ILE A 41 -7.68 17.09 20.88
C ILE A 41 -8.85 16.26 21.43
N SER A 42 -9.90 16.97 21.86
CA SER A 42 -11.16 16.36 22.29
C SER A 42 -11.77 15.56 21.13
N LEU A 43 -12.04 14.27 21.36
CA LEU A 43 -12.66 13.33 20.41
C LEU A 43 -14.08 13.71 19.94
N LEU A 44 -14.69 14.74 20.53
CA LEU A 44 -16.11 15.10 20.32
C LEU A 44 -16.35 16.09 19.16
N GLU A 45 -15.32 16.55 18.44
CA GLU A 45 -15.47 17.66 17.47
C GLU A 45 -14.88 17.41 16.08
N LEU A 46 -14.62 16.16 15.71
CA LEU A 46 -14.19 15.79 14.35
C LEU A 46 -15.40 15.65 13.40
N THR A 47 -16.14 16.74 13.21
CA THR A 47 -17.03 16.81 12.04
C THR A 47 -16.20 17.22 10.82
N PRO A 48 -16.24 16.46 9.70
CA PRO A 48 -15.50 16.86 8.51
C PRO A 48 -16.04 18.21 8.01
N PRO A 49 -15.17 19.14 7.58
CA PRO A 49 -15.63 20.37 6.95
C PRO A 49 -16.50 20.02 5.72
N PRO A 50 -17.55 20.82 5.43
CA PRO A 50 -18.38 20.58 4.26
C PRO A 50 -17.52 20.61 2.99
N LEU A 51 -17.67 19.58 2.15
CA LEU A 51 -17.02 19.51 0.85
C LEU A 51 -17.35 20.79 0.05
N PRO A 52 -16.38 21.38 -0.68
CA PRO A 52 -16.69 22.46 -1.60
C PRO A 52 -17.74 21.98 -2.61
N PRO A 53 -18.64 22.86 -3.08
CA PRO A 53 -19.66 22.47 -4.05
C PRO A 53 -19.01 21.86 -5.29
N LEU A 54 -19.60 20.76 -5.77
CA LEU A 54 -19.21 20.12 -7.03
C LEU A 54 -19.21 21.20 -8.11
N LEU A 55 -18.03 21.46 -8.69
CA LEU A 55 -17.94 22.27 -9.90
C LEU A 55 -18.80 21.59 -10.97
N ASP A 56 -19.68 22.37 -11.57
CA ASP A 56 -20.53 21.97 -12.69
C ASP A 56 -19.67 21.34 -13.79
N SER A 57 -19.82 20.03 -13.96
CA SER A 57 -19.10 19.21 -14.95
C SER A 57 -19.39 19.62 -16.39
N SER A 58 -20.36 20.52 -16.63
CA SER A 58 -20.65 21.08 -17.95
C SER A 58 -19.56 22.03 -18.50
N ARG A 59 -18.57 22.42 -17.68
CA ARG A 59 -17.40 23.22 -18.12
C ARG A 59 -16.13 22.40 -18.34
N TYR A 60 -16.18 21.08 -18.16
CA TYR A 60 -15.04 20.21 -18.47
C TYR A 60 -14.95 20.03 -19.98
N ILE A 61 -14.03 20.76 -20.62
CA ILE A 61 -13.61 20.45 -21.99
C ILE A 61 -12.56 19.35 -21.86
N PRO A 62 -12.84 18.10 -22.32
CA PRO A 62 -11.82 17.06 -22.29
C PRO A 62 -10.62 17.51 -23.13
N ALA A 63 -9.43 17.41 -22.54
CA ALA A 63 -8.18 17.66 -23.25
C ALA A 63 -8.13 16.77 -24.51
N SER A 64 -7.68 17.34 -25.64
CA SER A 64 -7.52 16.57 -26.87
C SER A 64 -6.49 15.45 -26.63
N PRO A 65 -6.59 14.28 -27.30
CA PRO A 65 -5.65 13.17 -27.10
C PRO A 65 -4.17 13.54 -27.29
N SER A 66 -3.88 14.63 -28.03
CA SER A 66 -2.55 15.19 -28.26
C SER A 66 -1.98 16.01 -27.09
N ASP A 67 -2.79 16.40 -26.12
CA ASP A 67 -2.39 17.24 -24.97
C ASP A 67 -2.10 16.40 -23.71
N ARG A 68 -2.28 15.07 -23.80
CA ARG A 68 -2.06 14.18 -22.67
C ARG A 68 -0.55 14.04 -22.41
N PRO A 69 -0.06 14.25 -21.18
CA PRO A 69 1.36 14.15 -20.87
C PRO A 69 1.91 12.76 -21.21
N PRO A 70 3.20 12.66 -21.61
CA PRO A 70 3.80 11.38 -21.97
C PRO A 70 3.71 10.40 -20.80
N THR A 71 3.36 9.15 -21.10
CA THR A 71 3.26 8.08 -20.10
C THR A 71 4.45 7.12 -20.20
N LEU A 72 4.83 6.51 -19.08
CA LEU A 72 5.80 5.42 -19.03
C LEU A 72 5.07 4.12 -18.72
N TYR A 73 5.05 3.20 -19.69
CA TYR A 73 4.28 1.95 -19.61
C TYR A 73 2.78 2.16 -19.27
N GLY A 74 2.21 3.29 -19.68
CA GLY A 74 0.83 3.68 -19.39
C GLY A 74 0.62 4.45 -18.09
N HIS A 75 1.69 4.76 -17.35
CA HIS A 75 1.61 5.54 -16.10
C HIS A 75 1.91 7.02 -16.32
N PHE A 76 1.11 7.88 -15.71
CA PHE A 76 1.34 9.33 -15.66
C PHE A 76 2.49 9.69 -14.72
N ALA A 77 3.16 10.80 -15.01
CA ALA A 77 4.17 11.33 -14.10
C ALA A 77 3.49 12.08 -12.95
N TYR A 78 4.01 11.88 -11.73
CA TYR A 78 3.53 12.56 -10.54
C TYR A 78 4.66 13.34 -9.86
N PRO A 79 4.41 14.56 -9.36
CA PRO A 79 5.35 15.28 -8.53
C PRO A 79 5.57 14.51 -7.22
N GLU A 80 6.76 14.68 -6.63
CA GLU A 80 7.04 14.20 -5.28
C GLU A 80 6.69 15.30 -4.29
N ALA A 81 5.85 14.99 -3.31
CA ALA A 81 5.46 15.92 -2.25
C ALA A 81 6.67 16.32 -1.41
N SER A 82 6.69 17.58 -0.96
CA SER A 82 7.71 18.07 -0.05
C SER A 82 7.44 17.59 1.38
N ASP A 83 8.49 17.30 2.15
CA ASP A 83 8.37 16.87 3.55
C ASP A 83 7.58 17.86 4.43
N VAL A 84 7.60 19.17 4.11
CA VAL A 84 6.85 20.19 4.86
C VAL A 84 5.33 20.08 4.70
N ASP A 85 4.89 19.39 3.64
CA ASP A 85 3.47 19.18 3.33
C ASP A 85 2.96 17.84 3.86
N LEU A 86 3.85 16.99 4.41
CA LEU A 86 3.55 15.63 4.86
C LEU A 86 3.28 15.55 6.36
N PHE A 87 2.16 14.91 6.72
CA PHE A 87 1.65 14.77 8.08
C PHE A 87 1.44 13.30 8.42
N ALA A 88 1.79 12.91 9.65
CA ALA A 88 1.68 11.52 10.10
C ALA A 88 0.21 11.07 10.22
N VAL A 89 -0.06 9.83 9.79
CA VAL A 89 -1.41 9.22 9.80
C VAL A 89 -1.47 7.87 10.51
N GLY A 90 -0.37 7.44 11.15
CA GLY A 90 -0.26 6.17 11.87
C GLY A 90 0.72 5.21 11.21
N ASN A 91 1.24 4.23 11.96
CA ASN A 91 2.22 3.24 11.50
C ASN A 91 3.50 3.80 10.82
N GLY A 92 3.86 5.06 11.11
CA GLY A 92 4.97 5.74 10.43
C GLY A 92 4.63 6.29 9.04
N GLU A 93 3.40 6.07 8.57
CA GLU A 93 2.93 6.58 7.28
C GLU A 93 2.57 8.06 7.36
N ARG A 94 2.77 8.75 6.24
CA ARG A 94 2.50 10.18 6.09
C ARG A 94 1.68 10.47 4.84
N LEU A 95 0.83 11.48 4.87
CA LEU A 95 0.07 11.98 3.72
C LEU A 95 0.21 13.50 3.61
N HIS A 96 -0.08 14.04 2.43
CA HIS A 96 -0.26 15.48 2.24
C HIS A 96 -1.27 16.00 3.26
N ARG A 97 -1.03 17.18 3.85
CA ARG A 97 -1.80 17.72 4.98
C ARG A 97 -3.32 17.60 4.81
N SER A 98 -3.85 17.99 3.65
CA SER A 98 -5.30 17.94 3.38
C SER A 98 -5.85 16.51 3.33
N ALA A 99 -5.14 15.58 2.70
CA ALA A 99 -5.50 14.16 2.73
C ALA A 99 -5.32 13.53 4.13
N ALA A 100 -4.29 13.92 4.88
CA ALA A 100 -4.05 13.41 6.23
C ALA A 100 -5.21 13.72 7.18
N LEU A 101 -5.72 14.96 7.16
CA LEU A 101 -6.89 15.37 7.96
C LEU A 101 -8.13 14.54 7.61
N GLN A 102 -8.38 14.34 6.30
CA GLN A 102 -9.53 13.58 5.84
C GLN A 102 -9.38 12.08 6.11
N PHE A 103 -8.17 11.54 6.04
CA PHE A 103 -7.89 10.15 6.40
C PHE A 103 -8.11 9.91 7.89
N GLN A 104 -7.63 10.81 8.76
CA GLN A 104 -7.87 10.70 10.21
C GLN A 104 -9.36 10.73 10.55
N ALA A 105 -10.14 11.61 9.90
CA ALA A 105 -11.59 11.63 10.04
C ALA A 105 -12.25 10.32 9.55
N MET A 106 -11.77 9.77 8.43
CA MET A 106 -12.24 8.48 7.90
C MET A 106 -11.94 7.32 8.85
N VAL A 107 -10.73 7.27 9.42
CA VAL A 107 -10.33 6.26 10.42
C VAL A 107 -11.20 6.36 11.67
N ALA A 108 -11.47 7.57 12.16
CA ALA A 108 -12.32 7.77 13.33
C ALA A 108 -13.77 7.33 13.08
N ALA A 109 -14.32 7.65 11.91
CA ALA A 109 -15.67 7.21 11.53
C ALA A 109 -15.75 5.69 11.38
N ALA A 110 -14.76 5.05 10.74
CA ALA A 110 -14.69 3.60 10.64
C ALA A 110 -14.63 2.95 12.03
N ALA A 111 -13.83 3.50 12.94
CA ALA A 111 -13.71 3.00 14.30
C ALA A 111 -15.04 3.08 15.08
N ALA A 112 -15.82 4.15 14.88
CA ALA A 112 -17.16 4.29 15.45
C ALA A 112 -18.13 3.20 14.98
N ASP A 113 -17.93 2.69 13.75
CA ASP A 113 -18.68 1.56 13.18
C ASP A 113 -18.06 0.19 13.50
N GLY A 114 -17.04 0.14 14.36
CA GLY A 114 -16.34 -1.09 14.76
C GLY A 114 -15.34 -1.61 13.72
N ILE A 115 -14.95 -0.79 12.75
CA ILE A 115 -13.97 -1.10 11.70
C ILE A 115 -12.63 -0.42 12.00
N GLN A 116 -11.56 -1.20 12.07
CA GLN A 116 -10.20 -0.67 12.31
C GLN A 116 -9.40 -0.66 11.02
N LEU A 117 -9.36 0.51 10.37
CA LEU A 117 -8.55 0.74 9.18
C LEU A 117 -7.07 0.90 9.56
N VAL A 118 -6.19 0.22 8.85
CA VAL A 118 -4.75 0.23 9.10
C VAL A 118 -4.03 0.97 7.97
N PRO A 119 -3.31 2.09 8.21
CA PRO A 119 -2.44 2.67 7.21
C PRO A 119 -1.24 1.74 6.96
N LEU A 120 -1.07 1.29 5.72
CA LEU A 120 -0.01 0.36 5.31
C LEU A 120 1.08 1.03 4.49
N SER A 121 0.72 1.98 3.61
CA SER A 121 1.70 2.75 2.82
C SER A 121 1.11 4.06 2.31
N GLY A 122 1.61 5.19 2.81
CA GLY A 122 1.24 6.54 2.41
C GLY A 122 2.25 7.10 1.40
N PHE A 123 2.81 8.27 1.71
CA PHE A 123 3.86 8.89 0.91
C PHE A 123 5.06 7.95 0.72
N ARG A 124 5.52 7.85 -0.54
CA ARG A 124 6.73 7.12 -0.90
C ARG A 124 7.60 7.98 -1.81
N SER A 125 8.87 8.19 -1.46
CA SER A 125 9.80 8.93 -2.31
C SER A 125 10.14 8.16 -3.60
N ARG A 126 10.65 8.85 -4.62
CA ARG A 126 11.18 8.24 -5.86
C ARG A 126 12.28 7.22 -5.58
N GLU A 127 13.13 7.50 -4.61
CA GLU A 127 14.19 6.59 -4.19
C GLU A 127 13.61 5.29 -3.62
N ALA A 128 12.67 5.39 -2.67
CA ALA A 128 11.99 4.23 -2.10
C ALA A 128 11.19 3.45 -3.17
N GLN A 129 10.51 4.14 -4.08
CA GLN A 129 9.79 3.51 -5.19
C GLN A 129 10.74 2.76 -6.15
N SER A 130 11.99 3.20 -6.29
CA SER A 130 12.99 2.48 -7.09
C SER A 130 13.27 1.10 -6.52
N TYR A 131 13.33 0.98 -5.19
CA TYR A 131 13.46 -0.33 -4.55
C TYR A 131 12.23 -1.22 -4.78
N VAL A 132 11.02 -0.67 -4.65
CA VAL A 132 9.76 -1.42 -4.92
C VAL A 132 9.71 -1.92 -6.37
N PHE A 133 10.04 -1.06 -7.33
CA PHE A 133 9.94 -1.38 -8.75
C PHE A 133 11.03 -2.34 -9.24
N TYR A 134 12.28 -2.12 -8.83
CA TYR A 134 13.41 -2.91 -9.33
C TYR A 134 13.72 -4.13 -8.46
N ALA A 135 13.72 -4.02 -7.13
CA ALA A 135 14.19 -5.11 -6.26
C ALA A 135 13.10 -6.15 -5.95
N ILE A 136 11.87 -5.71 -5.65
CA ILE A 136 10.79 -6.63 -5.26
C ILE A 136 10.26 -7.40 -6.48
N ALA A 137 10.13 -6.74 -7.62
CA ALA A 137 9.54 -7.35 -8.81
C ALA A 137 10.53 -8.18 -9.66
N ASP A 138 11.84 -8.05 -9.44
CA ASP A 138 12.86 -8.89 -10.12
C ASP A 138 12.76 -10.36 -9.71
N GLN A 139 12.29 -10.63 -8.50
CA GLN A 139 12.10 -11.96 -7.94
C GLN A 139 11.13 -12.83 -8.78
N ARG A 140 10.42 -12.25 -9.75
CA ARG A 140 9.44 -12.92 -10.62
C ARG A 140 9.91 -13.08 -12.07
N GLY A 141 11.14 -12.66 -12.43
CA GLY A 141 11.65 -12.76 -13.80
C GLY A 141 10.87 -11.94 -14.84
N GLN A 142 10.16 -10.90 -14.38
CA GLN A 142 9.29 -10.07 -15.22
C GLN A 142 10.07 -9.01 -16.01
N THR A 143 9.62 -8.70 -17.23
CA THR A 143 10.07 -7.51 -17.96
C THR A 143 9.58 -6.22 -17.30
N LEU A 144 10.23 -5.08 -17.54
CA LEU A 144 9.81 -3.79 -16.94
C LEU A 144 8.32 -3.43 -17.21
N PRO A 145 7.76 -3.60 -18.43
CA PRO A 145 6.34 -3.36 -18.66
C PRO A 145 5.41 -4.31 -17.88
N GLN A 146 5.80 -5.56 -17.66
CA GLN A 146 5.03 -6.51 -16.86
C GLN A 146 5.03 -6.12 -15.38
N ARG A 147 6.18 -5.64 -14.85
CA ARG A 147 6.28 -5.11 -13.49
C ARG A 147 5.42 -3.87 -13.30
N ALA A 148 5.36 -3.02 -14.32
CA ALA A 148 4.55 -1.80 -14.32
C ALA A 148 3.05 -2.06 -14.10
N ARG A 149 2.56 -3.30 -14.27
CA ARG A 149 1.16 -3.65 -13.92
C ARG A 149 0.92 -3.85 -12.42
N TYR A 150 1.97 -3.98 -11.61
CA TYR A 150 1.91 -4.24 -10.16
C TYR A 150 2.59 -3.17 -9.31
N ALA A 151 3.52 -2.41 -9.90
CA ALA A 151 4.20 -1.32 -9.23
C ALA A 151 4.54 -0.27 -10.27
N ALA A 152 4.16 0.99 -10.02
CA ALA A 152 4.50 2.08 -10.91
C ALA A 152 6.03 2.29 -10.96
N PRO A 153 6.58 2.69 -12.12
CA PRO A 153 7.96 3.16 -12.21
C PRO A 153 8.23 4.35 -11.26
N PRO A 154 9.47 4.55 -10.79
CA PRO A 154 9.84 5.72 -10.01
C PRO A 154 9.49 7.02 -10.74
N GLY A 155 8.82 7.94 -10.05
CA GLY A 155 8.31 9.19 -10.63
C GLY A 155 6.92 9.08 -11.26
N HIS A 156 6.34 7.89 -11.27
CA HIS A 156 5.02 7.59 -11.83
C HIS A 156 4.05 6.94 -10.82
N SER A 157 4.48 6.77 -9.57
CA SER A 157 3.64 6.27 -8.48
C SER A 157 2.74 7.37 -7.91
N GLU A 158 1.45 7.09 -7.72
CA GLU A 158 0.54 8.04 -7.06
C GLU A 158 0.98 8.32 -5.60
N HIS A 159 1.68 7.38 -4.94
CA HIS A 159 2.24 7.58 -3.59
C HIS A 159 3.24 8.74 -3.50
N HIS A 160 3.88 9.13 -4.61
CA HIS A 160 4.77 10.30 -4.61
C HIS A 160 4.06 11.57 -4.20
N THR A 161 2.76 11.65 -4.51
CA THR A 161 1.95 12.87 -4.31
C THR A 161 1.59 13.10 -2.84
N GLY A 162 1.69 12.08 -1.99
CA GLY A 162 1.18 12.11 -0.63
C GLY A 162 -0.35 12.10 -0.52
N TYR A 163 -1.11 12.04 -1.62
CA TYR A 163 -2.57 11.98 -1.61
C TYR A 163 -3.12 10.54 -1.63
N VAL A 164 -2.27 9.53 -1.52
CA VAL A 164 -2.64 8.12 -1.65
C VAL A 164 -2.21 7.33 -0.44
N ILE A 165 -3.08 6.42 -0.02
CA ILE A 165 -2.85 5.52 1.10
C ILE A 165 -3.26 4.09 0.74
N ASP A 166 -2.37 3.14 1.00
CA ASP A 166 -2.70 1.72 1.06
C ASP A 166 -3.31 1.42 2.43
N ILE A 167 -4.49 0.80 2.45
CA ILE A 167 -5.28 0.54 3.65
C ILE A 167 -5.45 -0.96 3.86
N GLY A 168 -5.24 -1.41 5.11
CA GLY A 168 -5.47 -2.77 5.59
C GLY A 168 -6.62 -2.88 6.58
N ASP A 169 -6.89 -4.12 7.01
CA ASP A 169 -7.91 -4.45 8.02
C ASP A 169 -7.25 -5.08 9.24
N ALA A 170 -7.34 -4.41 10.40
CA ALA A 170 -6.75 -4.94 11.64
C ALA A 170 -7.34 -6.30 12.04
N SER A 171 -8.58 -6.60 11.65
CA SER A 171 -9.24 -7.88 11.92
C SER A 171 -8.82 -8.99 10.95
N ALA A 172 -8.18 -8.66 9.83
CA ALA A 172 -7.80 -9.61 8.80
C ALA A 172 -6.48 -9.27 8.07
N PRO A 173 -5.36 -9.07 8.80
CA PRO A 173 -4.09 -8.61 8.23
C PRO A 173 -3.46 -9.60 7.23
N ILE A 174 -3.89 -10.86 7.25
CA ILE A 174 -3.48 -11.87 6.26
C ILE A 174 -3.88 -11.49 4.82
N TYR A 175 -4.86 -10.60 4.65
CA TYR A 175 -5.34 -10.13 3.36
C TYR A 175 -4.74 -8.79 2.93
N ASP A 176 -3.93 -8.14 3.76
CA ASP A 176 -3.31 -6.85 3.45
C ASP A 176 -2.46 -6.93 2.16
N LEU A 177 -2.58 -5.90 1.32
CA LEU A 177 -1.90 -5.78 0.01
C LEU A 177 -2.13 -6.99 -0.92
N ARG A 178 -3.31 -7.63 -0.81
CA ARG A 178 -3.73 -8.75 -1.66
C ARG A 178 -5.14 -8.51 -2.17
N VAL A 179 -5.46 -9.10 -3.32
CA VAL A 179 -6.81 -9.01 -3.93
C VAL A 179 -7.89 -9.47 -2.94
N SER A 180 -7.57 -10.46 -2.10
CA SER A 180 -8.46 -10.95 -1.05
C SER A 180 -8.89 -9.91 -0.01
N PHE A 181 -8.21 -8.75 0.10
CA PHE A 181 -8.64 -7.62 0.92
C PHE A 181 -10.07 -7.19 0.60
N GLU A 182 -10.52 -7.37 -0.65
CA GLU A 182 -11.89 -7.04 -1.07
C GLU A 182 -12.98 -7.78 -0.27
N ASN A 183 -12.64 -8.91 0.37
CA ASN A 183 -13.58 -9.72 1.15
C ASN A 183 -13.66 -9.27 2.62
N THR A 184 -12.86 -8.29 3.03
CA THR A 184 -12.76 -7.85 4.43
C THR A 184 -13.92 -6.93 4.84
N PRO A 185 -14.24 -6.86 6.14
CA PRO A 185 -15.07 -5.80 6.70
C PRO A 185 -14.59 -4.38 6.33
N ALA A 186 -13.28 -4.12 6.40
CA ALA A 186 -12.71 -2.82 6.05
C ALA A 186 -13.00 -2.41 4.61
N PHE A 187 -12.77 -3.29 3.64
CA PHE A 187 -13.03 -2.96 2.23
C PHE A 187 -14.52 -2.68 1.96
N ARG A 188 -15.42 -3.45 2.56
CA ARG A 188 -16.86 -3.19 2.46
C ARG A 188 -17.22 -1.82 3.03
N TRP A 189 -16.65 -1.46 4.18
CA TRP A 189 -16.88 -0.15 4.79
C TRP A 189 -16.33 0.98 3.91
N LEU A 190 -15.10 0.85 3.40
CA LEU A 190 -14.47 1.84 2.52
C LEU A 190 -15.31 2.06 1.26
N THR A 191 -15.78 0.99 0.62
CA THR A 191 -16.61 1.07 -0.60
C THR A 191 -17.90 1.87 -0.37
N ALA A 192 -18.47 1.81 0.83
CA ALA A 192 -19.69 2.54 1.17
C ALA A 192 -19.43 3.98 1.65
N ASN A 193 -18.28 4.27 2.26
CA ASN A 193 -18.08 5.50 3.04
C ASN A 193 -16.90 6.37 2.62
N ALA A 194 -15.87 5.83 1.94
CA ALA A 194 -14.63 6.54 1.68
C ALA A 194 -14.84 7.84 0.86
N ALA A 195 -15.80 7.83 -0.06
CA ALA A 195 -16.15 8.99 -0.88
C ALA A 195 -16.60 10.21 -0.05
N THR A 196 -17.24 10.00 1.11
CA THR A 196 -17.64 11.08 2.04
C THR A 196 -16.42 11.85 2.57
N PHE A 197 -15.26 11.20 2.63
CA PHE A 197 -14.00 11.80 3.06
C PHE A 197 -13.15 12.28 1.88
N GLY A 198 -13.62 12.08 0.65
CA GLY A 198 -12.91 12.43 -0.59
C GLY A 198 -11.96 11.35 -1.09
N PHE A 199 -12.04 10.12 -0.57
CA PHE A 199 -11.24 8.99 -1.06
C PHE A 199 -12.00 8.16 -2.10
N GLU A 200 -11.30 7.75 -3.15
CA GLU A 200 -11.79 6.83 -4.17
C GLU A 200 -10.74 5.74 -4.46
N LEU A 201 -11.19 4.58 -4.93
CA LEU A 201 -10.31 3.48 -5.31
C LEU A 201 -9.58 3.84 -6.62
N SER A 202 -8.25 3.88 -6.61
CA SER A 202 -7.50 4.28 -7.82
C SER A 202 -7.55 3.22 -8.91
N PHE A 203 -7.44 1.94 -8.53
CA PHE A 203 -7.26 0.84 -9.48
C PHE A 203 -8.38 -0.20 -9.32
N PRO A 204 -9.59 0.07 -9.85
CA PRO A 204 -10.69 -0.87 -9.85
C PRO A 204 -10.44 -2.05 -10.80
N GLN A 205 -11.31 -3.05 -10.75
CA GLN A 205 -11.30 -4.13 -11.73
C GLN A 205 -11.35 -3.57 -13.16
N ASN A 206 -10.60 -4.19 -14.07
CA ASN A 206 -10.48 -3.80 -15.48
C ASN A 206 -9.78 -2.44 -15.74
N HIS A 207 -9.06 -1.88 -14.78
CA HIS A 207 -8.20 -0.73 -15.02
C HIS A 207 -7.16 -1.06 -16.13
N PRO A 208 -6.92 -0.17 -17.12
CA PRO A 208 -6.23 -0.52 -18.37
C PRO A 208 -4.71 -0.72 -18.21
N THR A 209 -4.11 -0.11 -17.18
CA THR A 209 -2.65 -0.04 -17.01
C THR A 209 -2.16 -0.84 -15.80
N VAL A 210 -2.81 -0.65 -14.67
CA VAL A 210 -2.47 -1.25 -13.37
C VAL A 210 -3.49 -2.33 -13.05
N ASN A 211 -3.04 -3.44 -12.47
CA ASN A 211 -3.93 -4.50 -12.00
C ASN A 211 -4.84 -3.99 -10.87
N TYR A 212 -5.86 -4.76 -10.53
CA TYR A 212 -6.77 -4.43 -9.44
C TYR A 212 -6.06 -4.40 -8.08
N GLU A 213 -6.17 -3.29 -7.36
CA GLU A 213 -5.56 -3.05 -6.05
C GLU A 213 -6.60 -2.54 -5.05
N PRO A 214 -7.42 -3.43 -4.44
CA PRO A 214 -8.51 -3.02 -3.53
C PRO A 214 -8.06 -2.25 -2.28
N TRP A 215 -6.77 -2.29 -1.97
CA TRP A 215 -6.17 -1.59 -0.84
C TRP A 215 -5.74 -0.16 -1.17
N HIS A 216 -5.66 0.25 -2.44
CA HIS A 216 -5.04 1.52 -2.87
C HIS A 216 -6.09 2.62 -3.08
N TRP A 217 -6.14 3.58 -2.17
CA TRP A 217 -7.15 4.65 -2.16
C TRP A 217 -6.50 6.03 -2.30
N ARG A 218 -6.92 6.78 -3.32
CA ARG A 218 -6.49 8.17 -3.53
C ARG A 218 -7.50 9.17 -3.02
N TRP A 219 -7.00 10.28 -2.51
CA TRP A 219 -7.79 11.41 -2.09
C TRP A 219 -7.89 12.45 -3.20
N VAL A 220 -9.12 12.91 -3.47
CA VAL A 220 -9.50 13.83 -4.55
C VAL A 220 -10.42 14.94 -4.02
N GLY A 221 -10.17 15.38 -2.78
CA GLY A 221 -11.06 16.28 -2.03
C GLY A 221 -10.90 17.77 -2.34
N ASP A 222 -9.77 18.20 -2.90
CA ASP A 222 -9.50 19.61 -3.27
C ASP A 222 -9.16 19.78 -4.76
N ALA A 223 -8.98 21.03 -5.18
CA ALA A 223 -8.71 21.35 -6.59
C ALA A 223 -7.35 20.82 -7.05
N GLU A 224 -6.35 20.85 -6.18
CA GLU A 224 -4.99 20.39 -6.47
C GLU A 224 -4.95 18.88 -6.72
N SER A 225 -5.46 18.09 -5.76
CA SER A 225 -5.54 16.63 -5.89
C SER A 225 -6.39 16.21 -7.09
N ARG A 226 -7.52 16.88 -7.35
CA ARG A 226 -8.35 16.59 -8.55
C ARG A 226 -7.62 16.87 -9.85
N GLN A 227 -6.94 18.01 -9.96
CA GLN A 227 -6.15 18.34 -11.15
C GLN A 227 -5.04 17.31 -11.36
N LEU A 228 -4.41 16.86 -10.28
CA LEU A 228 -3.34 15.87 -10.33
C LEU A 228 -3.77 14.53 -10.90
N PHE A 229 -4.97 14.08 -10.55
CA PHE A 229 -5.52 12.79 -10.98
C PHE A 229 -6.47 12.89 -12.19
N ASP A 230 -6.70 14.07 -12.75
CA ASP A 230 -7.66 14.26 -13.85
C ASP A 230 -7.31 13.40 -15.08
N HIS A 231 -6.02 13.24 -15.36
CA HIS A 231 -5.54 12.43 -16.47
C HIS A 231 -5.65 10.91 -16.24
N SER A 232 -5.77 10.47 -14.97
CA SER A 232 -5.83 9.07 -14.55
C SER A 232 -7.25 8.60 -14.17
N ARG A 233 -8.28 9.38 -14.51
CA ARG A 233 -9.69 9.01 -14.40
C ARG A 233 -10.21 8.29 -15.66
#